data_AF-A0A2I2FI78-F1
#
_entry.id   AF-A0A2I2FI78-F1
#
_cell.length_a   1.000
_cell.length_b   1.000
_cell.length_c   1.000
_cell.angle_alpha   90.00
_cell.angle_beta   90.00
_cell.angle_gamma   90.00
#
_symmetry.space_group_name_H-M   'P 1'
#
loop_
_entity.id
_entity.type
_entity.pdbx_description
1 polymer ?
#
loop_
_entity_poly.entity_id
_entity_poly.type
_entity_poly.pdbx_seq_one_letter_code
_entity_poly.pdbx_strand_id
1 'polypeptide(L)'
;MKAHYALPGLMASLAAAHTTMTNLFVDGVNQGDGVCVRMHNVAELSSDPVPIDSSLMACGHNGETPVSRTCGIKPSSKLTFEFRQNADDPRSGSIAPSHRGPCAVYMKRVADATASAASGANAAAGPGWFKIWDLDYDPASEQWCTQMLIENNGYLSVDVPEGLEAGDYLVRTEILALHDADKSPPDPQFFVGCAQVYLEGGGDDGVLVEQPETVSISEGTYDLEVPGLTFNIYESDPKTYPVFGPPVFRPKDDAARVKSDPVKQKNGLRLAGCVLERDNWCAVEVPEYSSEKQCWEASENCWGQSNVCWSTPPPTGNVLCEIWQDRCHRLDEDCTSGRWTGPEQEGDLTPGKPDVAGSVDVFTKGESRRKSG
;
A
#
# COMPACT_ATOMS: atom_id res chain seq x y z
N MET A 1 12.87 -37.60 43.69
CA MET A 1 12.36 -36.29 43.23
C MET A 1 13.50 -35.60 42.51
N LYS A 2 13.48 -35.57 41.17
CA LYS A 2 14.44 -34.80 40.35
C LYS A 2 13.70 -33.59 39.82
N ALA A 3 14.10 -32.41 40.27
CA ALA A 3 13.53 -31.13 39.84
C ALA A 3 14.06 -30.80 38.44
N HIS A 4 13.15 -30.65 37.48
CA HIS A 4 13.44 -30.07 36.18
C HIS A 4 13.34 -28.55 36.32
N TYR A 5 14.45 -27.84 36.13
CA TYR A 5 14.45 -26.40 35.96
C TYR A 5 14.15 -26.09 34.50
N ALA A 6 13.01 -25.45 34.23
CA ALA A 6 12.74 -24.83 32.94
C ALA A 6 13.51 -23.50 32.86
N LEU A 7 14.41 -23.37 31.88
CA LEU A 7 15.02 -22.08 31.53
C LEU A 7 13.95 -21.22 30.86
N PRO A 8 13.75 -19.95 31.28
CA PRO A 8 12.93 -19.02 30.53
C PRO A 8 13.64 -18.68 29.22
N GLY A 9 12.99 -18.98 28.09
CA GLY A 9 13.45 -18.58 26.77
C GLY A 9 13.46 -17.05 26.66
N LEU A 10 14.61 -16.49 26.34
CA LEU A 10 14.76 -15.10 25.94
C LEU A 10 14.02 -14.92 24.60
N MET A 11 12.82 -14.34 24.60
CA MET A 11 12.27 -13.78 23.37
C MET A 11 13.08 -12.54 23.05
N ALA A 12 14.03 -12.65 22.12
CA ALA A 12 14.64 -11.48 21.54
C ALA A 12 13.55 -10.73 20.77
N SER A 13 13.21 -9.53 21.23
CA SER A 13 12.46 -8.58 20.42
C SER A 13 13.28 -8.32 19.15
N LEU A 14 12.85 -8.89 18.02
CA LEU A 14 13.31 -8.44 16.71
C LEU A 14 12.92 -6.96 16.63
N ALA A 15 13.89 -6.07 16.76
CA ALA A 15 13.67 -4.67 16.46
C ALA A 15 13.48 -4.60 14.95
N ALA A 16 12.23 -4.52 14.50
CA ALA A 16 11.91 -4.28 13.11
C ALA A 16 12.42 -2.87 12.75
N ALA A 17 13.43 -2.81 11.88
CA ALA A 17 14.01 -1.54 11.45
C ALA A 17 13.42 -1.05 10.12
N HIS A 18 12.88 -1.99 9.35
CA HIS A 18 12.43 -1.81 7.99
C HIS A 18 10.97 -1.38 7.91
N THR A 19 10.45 -1.14 6.71
CA THR A 19 9.10 -0.61 6.51
C THR A 19 8.37 -1.29 5.36
N THR A 20 7.04 -1.36 5.45
CA THR A 20 6.17 -1.78 4.35
C THR A 20 4.93 -0.89 4.25
N MET A 21 4.44 -0.69 3.03
CA MET A 21 3.20 0.04 2.78
C MET A 21 2.01 -0.91 3.02
N THR A 22 1.12 -0.54 3.94
CA THR A 22 0.04 -1.42 4.41
C THR A 22 -1.34 -0.95 3.99
N ASN A 23 -1.59 0.37 4.02
CA ASN A 23 -2.92 0.93 3.75
C ASN A 23 -2.85 2.07 2.74
N LEU A 24 -3.93 2.18 1.97
CA LEU A 24 -4.25 3.35 1.18
C LEU A 24 -5.45 4.07 1.81
N PHE A 25 -5.39 5.39 1.84
CA PHE A 25 -6.52 6.26 2.12
C PHE A 25 -6.77 7.12 0.89
N VAL A 26 -8.04 7.29 0.55
CA VAL A 26 -8.47 8.16 -0.55
C VAL A 26 -9.33 9.26 0.03
N ASP A 27 -8.90 10.51 -0.13
CA ASP A 27 -9.60 11.69 0.38
C ASP A 27 -9.89 11.59 1.90
N GLY A 28 -8.92 11.07 2.65
CA GLY A 28 -8.99 10.84 4.09
C GLY A 28 -9.75 9.58 4.51
N VAL A 29 -10.38 8.86 3.58
CA VAL A 29 -11.13 7.62 3.87
C VAL A 29 -10.22 6.41 3.83
N ASN A 30 -10.11 5.70 4.96
CA ASN A 30 -9.35 4.46 5.07
C ASN A 30 -9.96 3.34 4.20
N GLN A 31 -9.17 2.82 3.24
CA GLN A 31 -9.64 1.75 2.37
C GLN A 31 -9.56 0.37 3.03
N GLY A 32 -8.79 0.22 4.11
CA GLY A 32 -8.59 -1.03 4.85
C GLY A 32 -7.21 -1.65 4.59
N ASP A 33 -6.78 -2.49 5.52
CA ASP A 33 -5.48 -3.14 5.49
C ASP A 33 -5.31 -4.01 4.22
N GLY A 34 -4.26 -3.73 3.44
CA GLY A 34 -3.97 -4.44 2.18
C GLY A 34 -4.97 -4.21 1.05
N VAL A 35 -6.08 -3.49 1.27
CA VAL A 35 -7.10 -3.24 0.25
C VAL A 35 -6.50 -2.40 -0.87
N CYS A 36 -6.61 -2.90 -2.11
CA CYS A 36 -6.00 -2.31 -3.31
C CYS A 36 -4.47 -2.28 -3.32
N VAL A 37 -3.77 -2.85 -2.33
CA VAL A 37 -2.30 -2.86 -2.25
C VAL A 37 -1.76 -4.20 -2.74
N ARG A 38 -0.79 -4.17 -3.65
CA ARG A 38 -0.01 -5.34 -4.08
C ARG A 38 1.09 -5.63 -3.04
N MET A 39 0.66 -6.09 -1.88
CA MET A 39 1.55 -6.36 -0.75
C MET A 39 2.25 -7.71 -0.92
N HIS A 40 3.45 -7.85 -0.36
CA HIS A 40 4.15 -9.14 -0.29
C HIS A 40 3.24 -10.16 0.40
N ASN A 41 3.17 -11.40 -0.10
CA ASN A 41 2.40 -12.47 0.53
C ASN A 41 3.12 -13.22 1.67
N VAL A 42 4.34 -12.83 2.04
CA VAL A 42 5.12 -13.42 3.14
C VAL A 42 5.36 -12.34 4.18
N ALA A 43 4.70 -12.46 5.33
CA ALA A 43 4.73 -11.43 6.38
C ALA A 43 6.15 -11.10 6.83
N GLU A 44 6.98 -12.11 7.07
CA GLU A 44 8.35 -11.96 7.59
C GLU A 44 9.30 -11.22 6.63
N LEU A 45 8.99 -11.19 5.34
CA LEU A 45 9.80 -10.54 4.29
C LEU A 45 9.13 -9.26 3.76
N SER A 46 7.94 -8.92 4.27
CA SER A 46 7.11 -7.86 3.69
C SER A 46 7.72 -6.47 3.80
N SER A 47 8.60 -6.28 4.78
CA SER A 47 9.36 -5.05 5.01
C SER A 47 10.76 -5.09 4.43
N ASP A 48 11.25 -6.18 3.85
CA ASP A 48 12.64 -6.25 3.40
C ASP A 48 12.90 -5.30 2.22
N PRO A 49 14.09 -4.66 2.17
CA PRO A 49 14.44 -3.82 1.04
C PRO A 49 14.63 -4.66 -0.23
N VAL A 50 14.30 -4.08 -1.38
CA VAL A 50 14.51 -4.75 -2.67
C VAL A 50 15.95 -4.58 -3.17
N PRO A 51 16.50 -5.59 -3.87
CA PRO A 51 17.80 -5.44 -4.53
C PRO A 51 17.77 -4.34 -5.60
N ILE A 52 18.84 -3.55 -5.68
CA ILE A 52 18.93 -2.40 -6.60
C ILE A 52 18.75 -2.78 -8.07
N ASP A 53 19.40 -3.87 -8.50
CA ASP A 53 19.33 -4.38 -9.87
C ASP A 53 18.30 -5.53 -9.94
N SER A 54 17.02 -5.16 -9.88
CA SER A 54 15.93 -6.14 -9.89
C SER A 54 14.64 -5.55 -10.48
N SER A 55 13.85 -6.39 -11.15
CA SER A 55 12.49 -6.03 -11.58
C SER A 55 11.56 -5.72 -10.39
N LEU A 56 11.90 -6.20 -9.19
CA LEU A 56 11.21 -5.87 -7.94
C LEU A 56 11.25 -4.37 -7.64
N MET A 57 12.19 -3.61 -8.20
CA MET A 57 12.28 -2.15 -8.04
C MET A 57 10.98 -1.42 -8.43
N ALA A 58 10.18 -2.00 -9.33
CA ALA A 58 8.93 -1.39 -9.77
C ALA A 58 7.83 -1.39 -8.69
N CYS A 59 7.51 -2.53 -8.08
CA CYS A 59 6.38 -2.65 -7.17
C CYS A 59 6.64 -3.56 -5.95
N GLY A 60 7.90 -3.88 -5.67
CA GLY A 60 8.27 -4.75 -4.57
C GLY A 60 8.04 -6.23 -4.87
N HIS A 61 8.23 -7.03 -3.83
CA HIS A 61 7.89 -8.46 -3.84
C HIS A 61 6.40 -8.65 -4.14
N ASN A 62 6.07 -9.60 -5.02
CA ASN A 62 4.73 -9.82 -5.54
C ASN A 62 4.10 -8.62 -6.29
N GLY A 63 4.87 -7.58 -6.61
CA GLY A 63 4.36 -6.39 -7.29
C GLY A 63 3.77 -6.63 -8.70
N GLU A 64 4.14 -7.72 -9.36
CA GLU A 64 3.55 -8.17 -10.64
C GLU A 64 2.26 -9.00 -10.46
N THR A 65 1.95 -9.41 -9.22
CA THR A 65 0.72 -10.13 -8.89
C THR A 65 -0.35 -9.11 -8.52
N PRO A 66 -1.43 -8.99 -9.31
CA PRO A 66 -2.50 -8.07 -8.99
C PRO A 66 -3.30 -8.55 -7.79
N VAL A 67 -3.96 -7.61 -7.13
CA VAL A 67 -5.04 -7.92 -6.19
C VAL A 67 -6.39 -7.70 -6.83
N SER A 68 -7.44 -8.32 -6.28
CA SER A 68 -8.79 -8.30 -6.87
C SER A 68 -9.49 -6.96 -6.76
N ARG A 69 -8.95 -5.99 -5.99
CA ARG A 69 -9.57 -4.68 -5.75
C ARG A 69 -8.79 -3.53 -6.35
N THR A 70 -9.50 -2.53 -6.82
CA THR A 70 -8.97 -1.22 -7.19
C THR A 70 -9.73 -0.16 -6.40
N CYS A 71 -9.03 0.89 -6.00
CA CYS A 71 -9.59 1.97 -5.20
C CYS A 71 -9.93 3.13 -6.14
N GLY A 72 -11.20 3.55 -6.17
CA GLY A 72 -11.66 4.65 -7.00
C GLY A 72 -11.08 5.98 -6.52
N ILE A 73 -10.50 6.75 -7.44
CA ILE A 73 -9.93 8.07 -7.18
C ILE A 73 -10.45 9.05 -8.23
N LYS A 74 -10.32 10.35 -7.96
CA LYS A 74 -10.65 11.43 -8.89
C LYS A 74 -9.41 12.29 -9.15
N PRO A 75 -9.43 13.13 -10.20
CA PRO A 75 -8.44 14.19 -10.33
C PRO A 75 -8.37 15.01 -9.05
N SER A 76 -7.15 15.34 -8.62
CA SER A 76 -6.90 16.05 -7.35
C SER A 76 -7.31 15.29 -6.09
N SER A 77 -7.71 14.02 -6.17
CA SER A 77 -7.87 13.19 -4.98
C SER A 77 -6.55 13.14 -4.23
N LYS A 78 -6.67 13.16 -2.90
CA LYS A 78 -5.55 13.01 -1.99
C LYS A 78 -5.35 11.54 -1.67
N LEU A 79 -4.17 11.03 -1.97
CA LEU A 79 -3.76 9.68 -1.60
C LEU A 79 -2.87 9.77 -0.38
N THR A 80 -3.21 9.05 0.68
CA THR A 80 -2.34 8.88 1.85
C THR A 80 -1.98 7.42 1.99
N PHE A 81 -0.68 7.14 2.10
CA PHE A 81 -0.13 5.80 2.28
C PHE A 81 0.32 5.63 3.72
N GLU A 82 -0.04 4.52 4.35
CA GLU A 82 0.43 4.17 5.69
C GLU A 82 1.58 3.17 5.62
N PHE A 83 2.68 3.52 6.28
CA PHE A 83 3.87 2.71 6.42
C PHE A 83 4.00 2.20 7.84
N ARG A 84 4.24 0.89 8.00
CA ARG A 84 4.41 0.22 9.30
C ARG A 84 5.73 -0.55 9.35
N GLN A 85 6.36 -0.60 10.52
CA GLN A 85 7.54 -1.45 10.76
C GLN A 85 7.14 -2.93 10.83
N ASN A 86 6.11 -3.21 11.62
CA ASN A 86 5.40 -4.49 11.63
C ASN A 86 4.06 -4.29 10.95
N ALA A 87 3.81 -5.01 9.85
CA ALA A 87 2.61 -4.82 9.05
C ALA A 87 1.31 -5.04 9.84
N ASP A 88 1.32 -5.98 10.78
CA ASP A 88 0.18 -6.40 11.63
C ASP A 88 0.02 -5.57 12.92
N ASP A 89 0.97 -4.68 13.24
CA ASP A 89 0.88 -3.81 14.41
C ASP A 89 1.05 -2.33 14.02
N PRO A 90 -0.04 -1.57 13.88
CA PRO A 90 0.02 -0.13 13.57
C PRO A 90 0.71 0.71 14.65
N ARG A 91 0.98 0.14 15.84
CA ARG A 91 1.72 0.82 16.92
C ARG A 91 3.24 0.63 16.82
N SER A 92 3.71 -0.19 15.88
CA SER A 92 5.13 -0.48 15.69
C SER A 92 5.94 0.72 15.16
N GLY A 93 5.27 1.80 14.74
CA GLY A 93 5.91 2.91 14.04
C GLY A 93 6.08 2.62 12.55
N SER A 94 6.77 3.48 11.82
CA SER A 94 6.82 3.42 10.35
C SER A 94 8.12 2.85 9.79
N ILE A 95 9.26 3.39 10.22
CA ILE A 95 10.62 2.97 9.83
C ILE A 95 11.61 3.36 10.93
N ALA A 96 12.75 2.69 11.05
CA ALA A 96 13.75 3.05 12.06
C ALA A 96 14.29 4.48 11.85
N PRO A 97 14.52 5.28 12.91
CA PRO A 97 15.07 6.64 12.79
C PRO A 97 16.46 6.73 12.13
N SER A 98 17.20 5.62 12.06
CA SER A 98 18.49 5.55 11.34
C SER A 98 18.32 5.60 9.82
N HIS A 99 17.16 5.18 9.29
CA HIS A 99 16.89 5.05 7.86
C HIS A 99 16.57 6.41 7.21
N ARG A 100 17.53 7.34 7.31
CA ARG A 100 17.43 8.68 6.72
C ARG A 100 17.54 8.59 5.21
N GLY A 101 16.65 9.27 4.50
CA GLY A 101 16.75 9.43 3.05
C GLY A 101 15.48 9.97 2.41
N PRO A 102 15.47 10.05 1.06
CA PRO A 102 14.39 10.65 0.30
C PRO A 102 13.18 9.69 0.17
N CYS A 103 12.04 10.25 -0.21
CA CYS A 103 10.89 9.48 -0.69
C CYS A 103 10.39 10.03 -2.03
N ALA A 104 9.73 9.18 -2.82
CA ALA A 104 9.07 9.57 -4.06
C ALA A 104 7.80 8.75 -4.29
N VAL A 105 6.87 9.31 -5.07
CA VAL A 105 5.67 8.62 -5.53
C VAL A 105 5.54 8.76 -7.03
N TYR A 106 5.24 7.65 -7.69
CA TYR A 106 5.08 7.54 -9.14
C TYR A 106 3.71 6.97 -9.47
N MET A 107 3.21 7.28 -10.66
CA MET A 107 2.05 6.62 -11.24
C MET A 107 2.41 5.99 -12.58
N LYS A 108 1.71 4.92 -12.94
CA LYS A 108 1.78 4.27 -14.25
C LYS A 108 0.40 3.81 -14.67
N ARG A 109 -0.02 4.19 -15.88
CA ARG A 109 -1.27 3.70 -16.46
C ARG A 109 -1.12 2.24 -16.88
N VAL A 110 -2.14 1.44 -16.62
CA VAL A 110 -2.22 0.03 -17.04
C VAL A 110 -3.55 -0.21 -17.77
N ALA A 111 -3.65 -1.30 -18.54
CA ALA A 111 -4.89 -1.62 -19.24
C ALA A 111 -5.98 -2.19 -18.30
N ASP A 112 -5.57 -2.93 -17.27
CA ASP A 112 -6.41 -3.46 -16.20
C ASP A 112 -5.53 -3.74 -14.98
N ALA A 113 -5.74 -3.01 -13.88
CA ALA A 113 -4.92 -3.17 -12.67
C ALA A 113 -5.19 -4.48 -11.93
N THR A 114 -6.30 -5.16 -12.21
CA THR A 114 -6.67 -6.47 -11.63
C THR A 114 -6.18 -7.67 -12.45
N ALA A 115 -5.65 -7.42 -13.66
CA ALA A 115 -5.16 -8.47 -14.53
C ALA A 115 -3.66 -8.73 -14.32
N SER A 116 -3.27 -10.00 -14.25
CA SER A 116 -1.87 -10.39 -14.09
C SER A 116 -1.11 -10.20 -15.39
N ALA A 117 0.11 -9.66 -15.33
CA ALA A 117 1.01 -9.72 -16.47
C ALA A 117 2.46 -9.60 -16.03
N ALA A 118 3.31 -10.52 -16.48
CA ALA A 118 4.77 -10.40 -16.32
C ALA A 118 5.41 -9.48 -17.38
N SER A 119 4.65 -9.08 -18.40
CA SER A 119 5.08 -8.16 -19.46
C SER A 119 3.88 -7.51 -20.16
N GLY A 120 4.10 -6.39 -20.85
CA GLY A 120 3.06 -5.71 -21.63
C GLY A 120 2.25 -4.68 -20.82
N ALA A 121 1.02 -4.39 -21.25
CA ALA A 121 0.26 -3.22 -20.79
C ALA A 121 -0.20 -3.26 -19.32
N ASN A 122 -0.03 -4.40 -18.62
CA ASN A 122 -0.37 -4.55 -17.20
C ASN A 122 0.84 -4.85 -16.30
N ALA A 123 2.04 -4.98 -16.88
CA ALA A 123 3.25 -5.24 -16.10
C ALA A 123 3.60 -4.01 -15.26
N ALA A 124 3.97 -4.23 -14.00
CA ALA A 124 4.49 -3.19 -13.15
C ALA A 124 5.87 -2.74 -13.64
N ALA A 125 6.80 -3.69 -13.83
CA ALA A 125 8.13 -3.43 -14.34
C ALA A 125 8.11 -2.97 -15.81
N GLY A 126 9.04 -2.08 -16.14
CA GLY A 126 9.23 -1.53 -17.48
C GLY A 126 8.76 -0.07 -17.62
N PRO A 127 8.47 0.39 -18.86
CA PRO A 127 8.19 1.79 -19.15
C PRO A 127 6.81 2.24 -18.63
N GLY A 128 6.59 3.56 -18.65
CA GLY A 128 5.29 4.17 -18.39
C GLY A 128 5.14 4.83 -17.01
N TRP A 129 6.20 4.83 -16.20
CA TRP A 129 6.19 5.48 -14.89
C TRP A 129 6.47 6.97 -15.01
N PHE A 130 5.72 7.80 -14.31
CA PHE A 130 6.00 9.24 -14.15
C PHE A 130 5.91 9.61 -12.68
N LYS A 131 6.80 10.50 -12.23
CA LYS A 131 6.85 10.94 -10.83
C LYS A 131 5.76 11.97 -10.60
N ILE A 132 4.98 11.81 -9.52
CA ILE A 132 3.93 12.78 -9.14
C ILE A 132 4.31 13.58 -7.89
N TRP A 133 5.29 13.11 -7.12
CA TRP A 133 5.78 13.79 -5.93
C TRP A 133 7.15 13.24 -5.54
N ASP A 134 8.01 14.09 -4.98
CA ASP A 134 9.21 13.70 -4.25
C ASP A 134 9.54 14.68 -3.12
N LEU A 135 10.28 14.18 -2.14
CA LEU A 135 10.95 14.99 -1.13
C LEU A 135 12.25 14.30 -0.71
N ASP A 136 13.34 15.06 -0.72
CA ASP A 136 14.68 14.61 -0.35
C ASP A 136 15.07 15.03 1.08
N TYR A 137 15.91 16.05 1.21
CA TYR A 137 16.22 16.73 2.46
C TYR A 137 15.63 18.13 2.41
N ASP A 138 14.73 18.45 3.34
CA ASP A 138 14.17 19.78 3.49
C ASP A 138 15.08 20.66 4.38
N PRO A 139 15.72 21.70 3.82
CA PRO A 139 16.56 22.60 4.61
C PRO A 139 15.77 23.52 5.55
N ALA A 140 14.44 23.63 5.41
CA ALA A 140 13.62 24.47 6.28
C ALA A 140 13.28 23.76 7.59
N SER A 141 12.89 22.48 7.53
CA SER A 141 12.69 21.62 8.70
C SER A 141 13.97 20.95 9.20
N GLU A 142 15.04 20.98 8.40
CA GLU A 142 16.30 20.26 8.64
C GLU A 142 16.14 18.73 8.69
N GLN A 143 15.17 18.19 7.93
CA GLN A 143 14.78 16.78 7.96
C GLN A 143 14.84 16.12 6.58
N TRP A 144 15.18 14.83 6.59
CA TRP A 144 14.90 13.94 5.45
C TRP A 144 13.42 13.59 5.39
N CYS A 145 12.93 13.18 4.21
CA CYS A 145 11.57 12.69 4.07
C CYS A 145 11.21 11.59 5.07
N THR A 146 12.08 10.61 5.28
CA THR A 146 11.80 9.52 6.22
C THR A 146 11.66 9.99 7.67
N GLN A 147 12.31 11.10 8.05
CA GLN A 147 12.11 11.70 9.38
C GLN A 147 10.74 12.38 9.49
N MET A 148 10.32 13.11 8.45
CA MET A 148 8.97 13.69 8.38
C MET A 148 7.90 12.59 8.41
N LEU A 149 8.14 11.47 7.74
CA LEU A 149 7.27 10.28 7.76
C LEU A 149 7.13 9.71 9.18
N ILE A 150 8.22 9.58 9.92
CA ILE A 150 8.19 9.12 11.32
C ILE A 150 7.40 10.07 12.19
N GLU A 151 7.62 11.39 12.06
CA GLU A 151 6.90 12.40 12.84
C GLU A 151 5.41 12.48 12.48
N ASN A 152 5.06 12.11 11.25
CA ASN A 152 3.68 12.03 10.79
C ASN A 152 3.07 10.63 10.97
N ASN A 153 3.53 9.85 11.94
CA ASN A 153 2.99 8.52 12.29
C ASN A 153 2.94 7.53 11.12
N GLY A 154 3.86 7.61 10.16
CA GLY A 154 3.91 6.71 9.01
C GLY A 154 2.97 7.06 7.86
N TYR A 155 2.32 8.23 7.90
CA TYR A 155 1.44 8.66 6.82
C TYR A 155 2.18 9.55 5.82
N LEU A 156 2.20 9.15 4.55
CA LEU A 156 2.74 9.93 3.43
C LEU A 156 1.60 10.32 2.49
N SER A 157 1.40 11.61 2.25
CA SER A 157 0.32 12.09 1.38
C SER A 157 0.83 12.72 0.10
N VAL A 158 0.10 12.51 -1.00
CA VAL A 158 0.32 13.14 -2.31
C VAL A 158 -1.02 13.51 -2.93
N ASP A 159 -1.01 14.50 -3.81
CA ASP A 159 -2.18 14.85 -4.62
C ASP A 159 -2.05 14.18 -6.00
N VAL A 160 -3.12 13.54 -6.45
CA VAL A 160 -3.21 13.00 -7.82
C VAL A 160 -3.19 14.19 -8.78
N PRO A 161 -2.25 14.24 -9.74
CA PRO A 161 -2.23 15.34 -10.70
C PRO A 161 -3.57 15.48 -11.41
N GLU A 162 -4.01 16.73 -11.58
CA GLU A 162 -4.96 17.02 -12.66
C GLU A 162 -4.33 16.59 -13.99
N GLY A 163 -5.10 16.51 -15.05
CA GLY A 163 -4.49 16.30 -16.37
C GLY A 163 -4.51 14.86 -16.88
N LEU A 164 -4.67 13.88 -15.97
CA LEU A 164 -4.50 12.47 -16.28
C LEU A 164 -5.71 11.85 -16.98
N GLU A 165 -5.43 10.94 -17.91
CA GLU A 165 -6.44 10.15 -18.61
C GLU A 165 -7.15 9.20 -17.62
N ALA A 166 -8.49 9.10 -17.69
CA ALA A 166 -9.22 8.14 -16.87
C ALA A 166 -8.80 6.68 -17.16
N GLY A 167 -8.90 5.82 -16.14
CA GLY A 167 -8.61 4.39 -16.24
C GLY A 167 -7.81 3.83 -15.06
N ASP A 168 -7.27 2.63 -15.25
CA ASP A 168 -6.51 1.93 -14.22
C ASP A 168 -5.05 2.43 -14.15
N TYR A 169 -4.59 2.63 -12.91
CA TYR A 169 -3.22 3.03 -12.60
C TYR A 169 -2.64 2.18 -11.48
N LEU A 170 -1.32 1.98 -11.54
CA LEU A 170 -0.51 1.63 -10.38
C LEU A 170 0.09 2.90 -9.79
N VAL A 171 0.07 3.00 -8.46
CA VAL A 171 0.72 4.08 -7.70
C VAL A 171 1.84 3.47 -6.88
N ARG A 172 3.07 3.81 -7.22
CA ARG A 172 4.30 3.28 -6.60
C ARG A 172 4.82 4.27 -5.59
N THR A 173 4.98 3.84 -4.35
CA THR A 173 5.75 4.57 -3.34
C THR A 173 7.19 4.05 -3.29
N GLU A 174 8.13 4.96 -3.05
CA GLU A 174 9.55 4.66 -2.90
C GLU A 174 10.09 5.37 -1.67
N ILE A 175 10.66 4.61 -0.75
CA ILE A 175 11.46 5.10 0.36
C ILE A 175 12.89 4.57 0.15
N LEU A 176 13.87 5.48 0.17
CA LEU A 176 15.28 5.11 0.10
C LEU A 176 15.95 5.40 1.43
N ALA A 177 16.48 4.37 2.08
CA ALA A 177 17.29 4.51 3.27
C ALA A 177 18.78 4.51 2.91
N LEU A 178 19.50 5.54 3.35
CA LEU A 178 20.91 5.79 2.98
C LEU A 178 21.90 5.45 4.10
N HIS A 179 21.45 4.78 5.17
CA HIS A 179 22.25 4.59 6.37
C HIS A 179 23.51 3.74 6.17
N ASP A 180 23.50 2.86 5.16
CA ASP A 180 24.65 2.05 4.73
C ASP A 180 25.04 2.31 3.25
N ALA A 181 24.54 3.39 2.65
CA ALA A 181 24.85 3.75 1.26
C ALA A 181 26.35 4.09 1.04
N ASP A 182 27.09 4.46 2.08
CA ASP A 182 28.51 4.79 2.00
C ASP A 182 29.45 3.59 2.28
N LYS A 183 28.91 2.41 2.56
CA LYS A 183 29.70 1.23 2.94
C LYS A 183 30.44 0.62 1.75
N SER A 184 31.25 -0.40 2.02
CA SER A 184 32.02 -1.13 1.00
C SER A 184 31.74 -2.64 1.14
N PRO A 185 30.90 -3.23 0.26
CA PRO A 185 30.18 -2.58 -0.84
C PRO A 185 29.08 -1.60 -0.34
N PRO A 186 28.72 -0.57 -1.13
CA PRO A 186 27.58 0.31 -0.83
C PRO A 186 26.27 -0.46 -0.71
N ASP A 187 25.42 -0.11 0.26
CA ASP A 187 24.12 -0.75 0.48
C ASP A 187 22.99 0.29 0.68
N PRO A 188 22.56 0.98 -0.40
CA PRO A 188 21.32 1.74 -0.39
C PRO A 188 20.11 0.80 -0.37
N GLN A 189 19.16 1.07 0.53
CA GLN A 189 18.01 0.19 0.74
C GLN A 189 16.71 0.83 0.26
N PHE A 190 16.06 0.19 -0.72
CA PHE A 190 14.80 0.64 -1.30
C PHE A 190 13.62 -0.13 -0.69
N PHE A 191 12.65 0.59 -0.13
CA PHE A 191 11.35 0.05 0.27
C PHE A 191 10.30 0.56 -0.70
N VAL A 192 9.76 -0.34 -1.52
CA VAL A 192 8.86 -0.01 -2.62
C VAL A 192 7.59 -0.82 -2.53
N GLY A 193 6.47 -0.23 -2.93
CA GLY A 193 5.17 -0.88 -2.91
C GLY A 193 4.20 -0.20 -3.88
N CYS A 194 3.19 -0.95 -4.32
CA CYS A 194 2.21 -0.45 -5.29
C CYS A 194 0.77 -0.60 -4.82
N ALA A 195 -0.01 0.46 -4.98
CA ALA A 195 -1.45 0.44 -4.89
C ALA A 195 -2.10 0.44 -6.28
N GLN A 196 -3.28 -0.16 -6.38
CA GLN A 196 -4.10 -0.23 -7.59
C GLN A 196 -5.25 0.77 -7.46
N VAL A 197 -5.31 1.73 -8.37
CA VAL A 197 -6.34 2.77 -8.35
C VAL A 197 -7.05 2.86 -9.68
N TYR A 198 -8.31 3.26 -9.64
CA TYR A 198 -9.09 3.59 -10.83
C TYR A 198 -9.37 5.08 -10.83
N LEU A 199 -8.76 5.81 -11.77
CA LEU A 199 -9.00 7.23 -11.97
C LEU A 199 -10.31 7.42 -12.75
N GLU A 200 -11.32 7.93 -12.08
CA GLU A 200 -12.55 8.40 -12.70
C GLU A 200 -12.31 9.68 -13.50
N GLY A 201 -13.14 9.96 -14.50
CA GLY A 201 -13.05 11.20 -15.27
C GLY A 201 -14.23 11.41 -16.23
N GLY A 202 -14.16 12.44 -17.06
CA GLY A 202 -15.25 12.82 -17.97
C GLY A 202 -16.38 13.60 -17.27
N GLY A 203 -17.53 13.74 -17.93
CA GLY A 203 -18.63 14.56 -17.42
C GLY A 203 -18.33 16.07 -17.46
N ASP A 204 -18.83 16.82 -16.48
CA ASP A 204 -18.61 18.28 -16.39
C ASP A 204 -17.16 18.66 -16.08
N ASP A 205 -16.38 17.73 -15.51
CA ASP A 205 -14.95 17.91 -15.23
C ASP A 205 -14.08 17.79 -16.49
N GLY A 206 -14.65 17.23 -17.57
CA GLY A 206 -13.96 16.92 -18.82
C GLY A 206 -12.91 15.80 -18.66
N VAL A 207 -12.22 15.51 -19.75
CA VAL A 207 -11.03 14.67 -19.79
C VAL A 207 -9.88 15.59 -20.10
N LEU A 208 -8.85 15.51 -19.27
CA LEU A 208 -7.56 16.05 -19.61
C LEU A 208 -6.74 14.88 -20.18
N VAL A 209 -6.06 15.13 -21.29
CA VAL A 209 -5.17 14.15 -21.92
C VAL A 209 -3.79 14.77 -21.99
N GLU A 210 -3.22 15.09 -20.84
CA GLU A 210 -1.79 15.29 -20.77
C GLU A 210 -1.14 13.92 -20.60
N GLN A 211 -0.17 13.63 -21.47
CA GLN A 211 0.65 12.43 -21.36
C GLN A 211 1.96 12.85 -20.68
N PRO A 212 2.18 12.47 -19.41
CA PRO A 212 3.43 12.76 -18.73
C PRO A 212 4.62 12.18 -19.50
N GLU A 213 5.78 12.82 -19.43
CA GLU A 213 7.01 12.16 -19.82
C GLU A 213 7.27 10.99 -18.87
N THR A 214 7.51 9.81 -19.43
CA THR A 214 7.64 8.57 -18.64
C THR A 214 9.05 8.01 -18.68
N VAL A 215 9.44 7.35 -17.60
CA VAL A 215 10.66 6.55 -17.47
C VAL A 215 10.32 5.06 -17.38
N SER A 216 11.35 4.22 -17.41
CA SER A 216 11.26 2.80 -17.12
C SER A 216 11.75 2.51 -15.70
N ILE A 217 10.95 1.79 -14.91
CA ILE A 217 11.34 1.27 -13.59
C ILE A 217 11.30 -0.26 -13.67
N SER A 218 12.47 -0.89 -13.59
CA SER A 218 12.75 -2.31 -13.86
C SER A 218 14.15 -2.66 -13.31
N GLU A 219 14.57 -3.91 -13.50
CA GLU A 219 15.99 -4.28 -13.47
C GLU A 219 16.81 -3.34 -14.36
N GLY A 220 17.98 -2.92 -13.88
CA GLY A 220 18.84 -1.92 -14.51
C GLY A 220 18.36 -0.47 -14.43
N THR A 221 17.26 -0.15 -13.74
CA THR A 221 16.82 1.25 -13.59
C THR A 221 17.76 2.07 -12.72
N TYR A 222 18.29 1.46 -11.66
CA TYR A 222 19.24 2.08 -10.75
C TYR A 222 20.49 1.20 -10.63
N ASP A 223 21.63 1.85 -10.45
CA ASP A 223 22.90 1.21 -10.17
C ASP A 223 23.69 2.03 -9.14
N LEU A 224 24.78 1.46 -8.63
CA LEU A 224 25.62 2.11 -7.62
C LEU A 224 26.53 3.21 -8.19
N GLU A 225 26.50 3.48 -9.50
CA GLU A 225 27.19 4.64 -10.10
C GLU A 225 26.37 5.93 -9.92
N VAL A 226 25.06 5.82 -9.63
CA VAL A 226 24.20 6.95 -9.29
C VAL A 226 24.68 7.60 -7.98
N PRO A 227 25.17 8.86 -7.99
CA PRO A 227 25.80 9.46 -6.81
C PRO A 227 24.88 9.58 -5.58
N GLY A 228 23.57 9.74 -5.81
CA GLY A 228 22.57 9.78 -4.74
C GLY A 228 22.38 8.45 -4.01
N LEU A 229 22.80 7.33 -4.60
CA LEU A 229 22.67 5.98 -4.03
C LEU A 229 23.92 5.53 -3.28
N THR A 230 24.99 6.32 -3.31
CA THR A 230 26.25 6.10 -2.57
C THR A 230 26.60 7.27 -1.64
N PHE A 231 25.61 8.11 -1.34
CA PHE A 231 25.79 9.34 -0.57
C PHE A 231 26.05 9.06 0.91
N ASN A 232 27.13 9.63 1.46
CA ASN A 232 27.45 9.55 2.88
C ASN A 232 26.67 10.59 3.69
N ILE A 233 25.57 10.17 4.30
CA ILE A 233 24.70 11.02 5.13
C ILE A 233 25.31 11.47 6.46
N TYR A 234 26.47 10.91 6.85
CA TYR A 234 27.14 11.21 8.12
C TYR A 234 28.24 12.27 7.98
N GLU A 235 28.89 12.32 6.81
CA GLU A 235 30.01 13.22 6.55
C GLU A 235 29.69 14.34 5.56
N SER A 236 28.67 14.18 4.71
CA SER A 236 28.28 15.17 3.71
C SER A 236 27.22 16.14 4.23
N ASP A 237 27.16 17.34 3.68
CA ASP A 237 26.03 18.25 3.92
C ASP A 237 24.77 17.68 3.24
N PRO A 238 23.70 17.35 3.99
CA PRO A 238 22.46 16.83 3.41
C PRO A 238 21.85 17.74 2.33
N LYS A 239 22.13 19.06 2.37
CA LYS A 239 21.66 20.03 1.39
C LYS A 239 22.28 19.84 0.00
N THR A 240 23.37 19.08 -0.09
CA THR A 240 24.04 18.77 -1.36
C THR A 240 23.68 17.38 -1.89
N TYR A 241 22.63 16.75 -1.37
CA TYR A 241 22.19 15.43 -1.81
C TYR A 241 21.95 15.40 -3.34
N PRO A 242 22.61 14.49 -4.09
CA PRO A 242 22.41 14.37 -5.53
C PRO A 242 21.06 13.69 -5.85
N VAL A 243 20.03 14.51 -6.08
CA VAL A 243 18.69 14.04 -6.48
C VAL A 243 18.76 13.25 -7.79
N PHE A 244 18.00 12.16 -7.87
CA PHE A 244 17.92 11.28 -9.03
C PHE A 244 16.47 11.05 -9.49
N GLY A 245 16.32 10.39 -10.64
CA GLY A 245 15.02 10.13 -11.27
C GLY A 245 14.48 11.33 -12.05
N PRO A 246 13.32 11.16 -12.71
CA PRO A 246 12.71 12.22 -13.51
C PRO A 246 12.19 13.38 -12.63
N PRO A 247 11.96 14.57 -13.20
CA PRO A 247 11.24 15.62 -12.50
C PRO A 247 9.81 15.21 -12.18
N VAL A 248 9.22 15.84 -11.16
CA VAL A 248 7.79 15.71 -10.86
C VAL A 248 6.95 16.24 -12.02
N PHE A 249 6.02 15.43 -12.51
CA PHE A 249 5.02 15.83 -13.49
C PHE A 249 4.13 16.92 -12.89
N ARG A 250 4.05 18.05 -13.59
CA ARG A 250 3.13 19.14 -13.27
C ARG A 250 2.23 19.38 -14.48
N PRO A 251 0.90 19.30 -14.30
CA PRO A 251 -0.04 19.60 -15.38
C PRO A 251 0.14 21.05 -15.84
N LYS A 252 -0.13 21.33 -17.12
CA LYS A 252 -0.15 22.71 -17.60
C LYS A 252 -1.39 23.44 -17.09
N ASP A 253 -1.21 24.69 -16.65
CA ASP A 253 -2.29 25.55 -16.15
C ASP A 253 -3.42 25.79 -17.20
N ASP A 254 -3.12 25.64 -18.49
CA ASP A 254 -4.03 25.86 -19.61
C ASP A 254 -4.46 24.55 -20.32
N ALA A 255 -4.24 23.39 -19.70
CA ALA A 255 -4.60 22.11 -20.28
C ALA A 255 -6.10 22.05 -20.64
N ALA A 256 -6.39 21.83 -21.92
CA ALA A 256 -7.75 21.86 -22.44
C ALA A 256 -8.56 20.65 -21.93
N ARG A 257 -9.65 20.92 -21.20
CA ARG A 257 -10.63 19.91 -20.78
C ARG A 257 -11.56 19.58 -21.95
N VAL A 258 -11.56 18.34 -22.39
CA VAL A 258 -12.48 17.85 -23.44
C VAL A 258 -13.68 17.21 -22.77
N LYS A 259 -14.90 17.71 -23.01
CA LYS A 259 -16.11 17.05 -22.51
C LYS A 259 -16.21 15.63 -23.09
N SER A 260 -16.42 14.66 -22.22
CA SER A 260 -16.69 13.27 -22.59
C SER A 260 -17.79 12.70 -21.71
N ASP A 261 -18.27 11.52 -22.06
CA ASP A 261 -19.09 10.73 -21.13
C ASP A 261 -18.29 10.39 -19.86
N PRO A 262 -18.93 10.36 -18.68
CA PRO A 262 -18.28 9.93 -17.45
C PRO A 262 -17.74 8.50 -17.57
N VAL A 263 -16.48 8.32 -17.18
CA VAL A 263 -15.78 7.04 -17.11
C VAL A 263 -15.71 6.64 -15.63
N LYS A 264 -16.34 5.51 -15.29
CA LYS A 264 -16.48 5.01 -13.91
C LYS A 264 -15.86 3.64 -13.77
N GLN A 265 -15.41 3.35 -12.55
CA GLN A 265 -14.86 2.05 -12.19
C GLN A 265 -15.88 0.94 -12.43
N LYS A 266 -15.44 -0.12 -13.11
CA LYS A 266 -16.27 -1.33 -13.38
C LYS A 266 -15.66 -2.60 -12.80
N ASN A 267 -14.34 -2.66 -12.78
CA ASN A 267 -13.57 -3.78 -12.25
C ASN A 267 -12.96 -3.41 -10.90
N GLY A 268 -12.58 -4.39 -10.11
CA GLY A 268 -11.93 -4.16 -8.81
C GLY A 268 -12.83 -3.59 -7.71
N LEU A 269 -14.14 -3.59 -7.92
CA LEU A 269 -15.12 -3.13 -6.95
C LEU A 269 -15.20 -4.06 -5.74
N ARG A 270 -15.70 -3.52 -4.61
CA ARG A 270 -16.11 -4.35 -3.48
C ARG A 270 -17.16 -5.35 -3.94
N LEU A 271 -16.97 -6.61 -3.55
CA LEU A 271 -17.91 -7.68 -3.87
C LEU A 271 -19.29 -7.29 -3.32
N ALA A 272 -20.31 -7.34 -4.19
CA ALA A 272 -21.68 -7.10 -3.76
C ALA A 272 -22.10 -8.20 -2.77
N GLY A 273 -22.73 -7.81 -1.65
CA GLY A 273 -23.06 -8.75 -0.58
C GLY A 273 -21.89 -9.12 0.33
N CYS A 274 -20.80 -8.35 0.29
CA CYS A 274 -19.72 -8.49 1.24
C CYS A 274 -20.20 -8.24 2.67
N VAL A 275 -20.07 -9.26 3.52
CA VAL A 275 -20.41 -9.18 4.95
C VAL A 275 -19.16 -9.06 5.82
N LEU A 276 -17.97 -9.38 5.32
CA LEU A 276 -16.72 -9.13 6.03
C LEU A 276 -15.58 -8.92 5.01
N GLU A 277 -15.05 -7.71 4.94
CA GLU A 277 -13.92 -7.35 4.09
C GLU A 277 -12.64 -7.37 4.93
N ARG A 278 -11.74 -8.32 4.66
CA ARG A 278 -10.46 -8.37 5.36
C ARG A 278 -9.42 -7.48 4.70
N ASP A 279 -9.34 -7.62 3.39
CA ASP A 279 -8.37 -7.03 2.48
C ASP A 279 -9.03 -7.08 1.09
N ASN A 280 -8.35 -7.64 0.11
CA ASN A 280 -8.93 -7.95 -1.20
C ASN A 280 -9.84 -9.19 -1.17
N TRP A 281 -9.83 -9.96 -0.09
CA TRP A 281 -10.78 -11.04 0.20
C TRP A 281 -12.00 -10.51 0.95
N CYS A 282 -13.14 -11.13 0.66
CA CYS A 282 -14.41 -10.81 1.24
C CYS A 282 -15.22 -12.08 1.52
N ALA A 283 -15.78 -12.18 2.73
CA ALA A 283 -16.80 -13.16 3.04
C ALA A 283 -18.17 -12.70 2.53
N VAL A 284 -18.96 -13.64 2.04
CA VAL A 284 -20.38 -13.44 1.68
C VAL A 284 -21.26 -14.25 2.61
N GLU A 285 -22.53 -13.82 2.71
CA GLU A 285 -23.52 -14.52 3.50
C GLU A 285 -23.67 -16.00 3.09
N VAL A 286 -23.85 -16.88 4.08
CA VAL A 286 -24.09 -18.31 3.84
C VAL A 286 -25.50 -18.52 3.24
N PRO A 287 -25.75 -19.63 2.53
CA PRO A 287 -27.08 -19.91 2.00
C PRO A 287 -28.16 -19.92 3.09
N GLU A 288 -29.34 -19.39 2.76
CA GLU A 288 -30.53 -19.53 3.63
C GLU A 288 -30.87 -21.00 3.85
N TYR A 289 -31.26 -21.33 5.08
CA TYR A 289 -31.58 -22.68 5.51
C TYR A 289 -32.89 -22.72 6.32
N SER A 290 -33.65 -23.79 6.14
CA SER A 290 -34.94 -24.04 6.82
C SER A 290 -35.10 -25.51 7.28
N SER A 291 -34.02 -26.29 7.20
CA SER A 291 -33.97 -27.70 7.57
C SER A 291 -32.59 -28.08 8.10
N GLU A 292 -32.50 -29.16 8.87
CA GLU A 292 -31.24 -29.66 9.44
C GLU A 292 -30.15 -29.82 8.38
N LYS A 293 -30.49 -30.47 7.26
CA LYS A 293 -29.57 -30.67 6.15
C LYS A 293 -29.03 -29.35 5.60
N GLN A 294 -29.92 -28.39 5.34
CA GLN A 294 -29.51 -27.08 4.81
C GLN A 294 -28.68 -26.28 5.82
N CYS A 295 -28.95 -26.42 7.12
CA CYS A 295 -28.15 -25.79 8.18
C CYS A 295 -26.70 -26.27 8.11
N TRP A 296 -26.48 -27.58 8.01
CA TRP A 296 -25.15 -28.15 7.89
C TRP A 296 -24.47 -27.82 6.55
N GLU A 297 -25.22 -27.71 5.45
CA GLU A 297 -24.68 -27.22 4.16
C GLU A 297 -24.24 -25.74 4.27
N ALA A 298 -24.97 -24.90 5.01
CA ALA A 298 -24.60 -23.52 5.28
C ALA A 298 -23.36 -23.42 6.21
N SER A 299 -23.26 -24.30 7.23
CA SER A 299 -22.07 -24.43 8.07
C SER A 299 -20.84 -24.81 7.25
N GLU A 300 -20.94 -25.83 6.40
CA GLU A 300 -19.85 -26.24 5.51
C GLU A 300 -19.41 -25.09 4.60
N ASN A 301 -20.36 -24.32 4.05
CA ASN A 301 -20.06 -23.11 3.29
C ASN A 301 -19.29 -22.07 4.12
N CYS A 302 -19.74 -21.79 5.35
CA CYS A 302 -19.09 -20.84 6.26
C CYS A 302 -17.63 -21.24 6.51
N TRP A 303 -17.41 -22.51 6.87
CA TRP A 303 -16.09 -23.05 7.14
C TRP A 303 -15.20 -23.09 5.88
N GLY A 304 -15.79 -23.32 4.70
CA GLY A 304 -15.09 -23.17 3.43
C GLY A 304 -14.53 -21.76 3.23
N GLN A 305 -15.34 -20.73 3.51
CA GLN A 305 -14.88 -19.33 3.46
C GLN A 305 -13.83 -19.04 4.54
N SER A 306 -14.00 -19.56 5.76
CA SER A 306 -13.04 -19.44 6.86
C SER A 306 -11.67 -20.01 6.48
N ASN A 307 -11.63 -21.19 5.87
CA ASN A 307 -10.39 -21.81 5.40
C ASN A 307 -9.65 -20.94 4.38
N VAL A 308 -10.36 -20.26 3.48
CA VAL A 308 -9.74 -19.31 2.53
C VAL A 308 -9.14 -18.12 3.28
N CYS A 309 -9.86 -17.57 4.26
CA CYS A 309 -9.35 -16.48 5.08
C CYS A 309 -8.03 -16.88 5.76
N TRP A 310 -8.01 -18.00 6.48
CA TRP A 310 -6.81 -18.43 7.24
C TRP A 310 -5.63 -18.89 6.37
N SER A 311 -5.87 -19.30 5.11
CA SER A 311 -4.81 -19.76 4.21
C SER A 311 -4.20 -18.66 3.34
N THR A 312 -4.81 -17.48 3.30
CA THR A 312 -4.37 -16.37 2.46
C THR A 312 -4.20 -15.04 3.22
N PRO A 313 -3.74 -15.02 4.50
CA PRO A 313 -3.69 -13.77 5.23
C PRO A 313 -2.65 -12.81 4.64
N PRO A 314 -2.96 -11.51 4.56
CA PRO A 314 -1.96 -10.50 4.24
C PRO A 314 -0.95 -10.35 5.39
N PRO A 315 0.23 -9.75 5.16
CA PRO A 315 1.15 -9.37 6.23
C PRO A 315 0.54 -8.55 7.36
N THR A 316 -0.54 -7.81 7.10
CA THR A 316 -1.30 -7.03 8.09
C THR A 316 -2.09 -7.90 9.07
N GLY A 317 -2.02 -9.23 8.93
CA GLY A 317 -2.55 -10.19 9.89
C GLY A 317 -3.91 -10.75 9.50
N ASN A 318 -4.49 -11.50 10.44
CA ASN A 318 -5.65 -12.37 10.22
C ASN A 318 -6.74 -12.23 11.29
N VAL A 319 -6.71 -11.16 12.09
CA VAL A 319 -7.70 -10.90 13.16
C VAL A 319 -9.14 -10.94 12.62
N LEU A 320 -9.36 -10.48 11.38
CA LEU A 320 -10.69 -10.51 10.77
C LEU A 320 -11.17 -11.93 10.40
N CYS A 321 -10.24 -12.90 10.28
CA CYS A 321 -10.60 -14.30 10.10
C CYS A 321 -11.16 -14.92 11.39
N GLU A 322 -10.79 -14.41 12.57
CA GLU A 322 -11.36 -14.82 13.87
C GLU A 322 -12.84 -14.44 13.95
N ILE A 323 -13.20 -13.22 13.50
CA ILE A 323 -14.60 -12.75 13.46
C ILE A 323 -15.47 -13.68 12.60
N TRP A 324 -14.96 -14.07 11.43
CA TRP A 324 -15.67 -14.99 10.55
C TRP A 324 -15.74 -16.41 11.14
N GLN A 325 -14.66 -16.88 11.76
CA GLN A 325 -14.64 -18.18 12.43
C GLN A 325 -15.67 -18.25 13.57
N ASP A 326 -15.79 -17.21 14.39
CA ASP A 326 -16.79 -17.12 15.45
C ASP A 326 -18.22 -17.18 14.90
N ARG A 327 -18.45 -16.59 13.72
CA ARG A 327 -19.73 -16.73 13.02
C ARG A 327 -20.01 -18.18 12.63
N CYS A 328 -19.03 -18.89 12.10
CA CYS A 328 -19.19 -20.31 11.75
C CYS A 328 -19.43 -21.19 12.99
N HIS A 329 -18.79 -20.88 14.12
CA HIS A 329 -19.09 -21.53 15.39
C HIS A 329 -20.53 -21.30 15.86
N ARG A 330 -21.06 -20.08 15.79
CA ARG A 330 -22.47 -19.81 16.10
C ARG A 330 -23.43 -20.60 15.21
N LEU A 331 -23.10 -20.72 13.92
CA LEU A 331 -23.89 -21.51 12.98
C LEU A 331 -23.87 -23.02 13.32
N ASP A 332 -22.72 -23.56 13.72
CA ASP A 332 -22.64 -24.95 14.22
C ASP A 332 -23.48 -25.17 15.48
N GLU A 333 -23.48 -24.19 16.39
CA GLU A 333 -24.30 -24.22 17.61
C GLU A 333 -25.81 -24.21 17.28
N ASP A 334 -26.23 -23.42 16.29
CA ASP A 334 -27.60 -23.41 15.78
C ASP A 334 -28.01 -24.78 15.23
N CYS A 335 -27.20 -25.35 14.33
CA CYS A 335 -27.48 -26.65 13.74
C CYS A 335 -27.54 -27.76 14.79
N THR A 336 -26.59 -27.76 15.75
CA THR A 336 -26.53 -28.75 16.83
C THR A 336 -27.69 -28.62 17.81
N SER A 337 -28.20 -27.40 18.04
CA SER A 337 -29.30 -27.12 18.97
C SER A 337 -30.69 -27.32 18.36
N GLY A 338 -30.80 -27.74 17.10
CA GLY A 338 -32.08 -27.89 16.40
C GLY A 338 -32.67 -26.57 15.87
N ARG A 339 -31.89 -25.47 15.83
CA ARG A 339 -32.29 -24.18 15.26
C ARG A 339 -31.97 -24.16 13.77
N TRP A 340 -32.81 -24.82 12.97
CA TRP A 340 -32.55 -25.00 11.55
C TRP A 340 -33.22 -23.96 10.65
N THR A 341 -33.34 -22.72 11.10
CA THR A 341 -33.86 -21.61 10.28
C THR A 341 -32.93 -20.42 10.40
N GLY A 342 -32.39 -19.94 9.29
CA GLY A 342 -31.40 -18.86 9.24
C GLY A 342 -30.76 -18.70 7.85
N PRO A 343 -29.59 -18.06 7.74
CA PRO A 343 -28.88 -17.39 8.83
C PRO A 343 -29.64 -16.16 9.32
N GLU A 344 -29.40 -15.74 10.57
CA GLU A 344 -29.77 -14.38 10.99
C GLU A 344 -28.92 -13.40 10.18
N GLN A 345 -29.55 -12.41 9.52
CA GLN A 345 -28.81 -11.41 8.76
C GLN A 345 -28.07 -10.48 9.74
N GLU A 346 -26.76 -10.71 9.91
CA GLU A 346 -25.93 -9.90 10.83
C GLU A 346 -25.40 -8.61 10.18
N GLY A 347 -25.65 -8.37 8.88
CA GLY A 347 -25.17 -7.19 8.16
C GLY A 347 -23.66 -7.22 7.88
N ASP A 348 -23.02 -6.05 7.80
CA ASP A 348 -21.57 -5.92 7.60
C ASP A 348 -20.84 -6.09 8.93
N LEU A 349 -20.12 -7.21 9.06
CA LEU A 349 -19.27 -7.58 10.19
C LEU A 349 -17.88 -6.94 10.14
N THR A 350 -17.54 -6.23 9.05
CA THR A 350 -16.25 -5.56 8.95
C THR A 350 -16.15 -4.49 10.04
N PRO A 351 -15.16 -4.57 10.96
CA PRO A 351 -14.97 -3.53 11.95
C PRO A 351 -14.78 -2.15 11.29
N GLY A 352 -15.23 -1.10 11.98
CA GLY A 352 -15.00 0.27 11.54
C GLY A 352 -13.51 0.53 11.34
N LYS A 353 -13.15 1.06 10.17
CA LYS A 353 -11.76 1.38 9.85
C LYS A 353 -11.37 2.69 10.54
N PRO A 354 -10.23 2.74 11.24
CA PRO A 354 -9.81 3.96 11.93
C PRO A 354 -9.50 5.07 10.94
N ASP A 355 -9.76 6.31 11.36
CA ASP A 355 -9.31 7.51 10.64
C ASP A 355 -7.77 7.61 10.65
N VAL A 356 -7.24 8.49 9.81
CA VAL A 356 -5.80 8.79 9.74
C VAL A 356 -5.30 9.26 11.11
N ALA A 357 -4.25 8.62 11.65
CA ALA A 357 -3.65 9.00 12.93
C ALA A 357 -2.55 10.07 12.82
N GLY A 358 -2.17 10.46 11.60
CA GLY A 358 -1.28 11.58 11.28
C GLY A 358 -1.98 12.71 10.51
N SER A 359 -1.20 13.67 9.99
CA SER A 359 -1.66 14.67 9.03
C SER A 359 -1.79 14.06 7.63
N VAL A 360 -2.79 14.53 6.88
CA VAL A 360 -2.94 14.25 5.45
C VAL A 360 -2.30 15.34 4.57
N ASP A 361 -1.64 16.32 5.17
CA ASP A 361 -0.97 17.36 4.39
C ASP A 361 0.18 16.76 3.57
N VAL A 362 0.28 17.19 2.32
CA VAL A 362 1.41 16.82 1.45
C VAL A 362 2.65 17.50 2.00
N PHE A 363 3.72 16.74 2.26
CA PHE A 363 4.98 17.34 2.66
C PHE A 363 5.52 18.22 1.53
N THR A 364 5.98 19.41 1.88
CA THR A 364 6.54 20.38 0.94
C THR A 364 7.94 20.76 1.39
N LYS A 365 8.86 20.88 0.42
CA LYS A 365 10.20 21.39 0.67
C LYS A 365 10.11 22.89 0.93
N GLY A 366 10.51 23.35 2.11
CA GLY A 366 10.47 24.76 2.45
C GLY A 366 11.66 25.52 1.85
N GLU A 367 11.48 26.82 1.61
CA GLU A 367 12.62 27.69 1.32
C GLU A 367 13.43 27.88 2.61
N SER A 368 14.74 27.58 2.59
CA SER A 368 15.61 27.85 3.74
C SER A 368 15.48 29.33 4.11
N ARG A 369 15.10 29.63 5.36
CA ARG A 369 15.12 31.01 5.85
C ARG A 369 16.56 31.52 5.77
N ARG A 370 16.88 32.29 4.72
CA ARG A 370 18.11 33.09 4.71
C ARG A 370 18.05 33.99 5.93
N LYS A 371 18.89 33.70 6.94
CA LYS A 371 19.19 34.67 7.99
C LYS A 371 19.70 35.91 7.26
N SER A 372 18.86 36.95 7.21
CA SER A 372 19.31 38.30 6.88
C SER A 372 20.38 38.64 7.92
N GLY A 373 21.54 39.07 7.42
CA GLY A 373 22.79 39.17 8.18
C GLY A 373 22.81 40.21 9.29
#